data_AF-A0A1B6GZV1-F1
#
_entry.id   AF-A0A1B6GZV1-F1
#
_cell.length_a   1.000
_cell.length_b   1.000
_cell.length_c   1.000
_cell.angle_alpha   90.00
_cell.angle_beta   90.00
_cell.angle_gamma   90.00
#
_symmetry.space_group_name_H-M   'P 1'
#
loop_
_entity.id
_entity.type
_entity.pdbx_description
1 polymer ?
#
loop_
_entity_poly.entity_id
_entity_poly.type
_entity_poly.pdbx_seq_one_letter_code
_entity_poly.pdbx_strand_id
1 'polypeptide(L)'
;KALEIFYTTLQTEPAKAFYGVKHVEAANESQAIETLLISDNLFRCQDVQERKRYVSLVDSVRDSGGDVKVFSSMHVSGEQLMQLTGVAAILRFPMPDLDDEDEREGSDSD
;
A
#
# COMPACT_ATOMS: atom_id res chain seq x y z
N LYS A 1 10.97 -5.41 9.86
CA LYS A 1 11.16 -6.39 8.76
C LYS A 1 10.31 -6.09 7.53
N ALA A 2 8.99 -6.34 7.49
CA ALA A 2 8.21 -6.10 6.25
C ALA A 2 8.28 -4.65 5.74
N LEU A 3 8.19 -3.65 6.64
CA LEU A 3 8.35 -2.24 6.28
C LEU A 3 9.77 -1.90 5.79
N GLU A 4 10.81 -2.50 6.37
CA GLU A 4 12.19 -2.31 5.92
C GLU A 4 12.41 -2.91 4.52
N ILE A 5 11.80 -4.06 4.25
CA ILE A 5 11.82 -4.68 2.91
C ILE A 5 11.13 -3.77 1.90
N PHE A 6 9.99 -3.18 2.27
CA PHE A 6 9.32 -2.19 1.41
C PHE A 6 10.25 -1.02 1.07
N TYR A 7 10.86 -0.36 2.06
CA TYR A 7 11.80 0.74 1.80
C TYR A 7 13.02 0.31 0.98
N THR A 8 13.56 -0.88 1.24
CA THR A 8 14.69 -1.43 0.48
C THR A 8 14.28 -1.66 -0.97
N THR A 9 13.08 -2.20 -1.20
CA THR A 9 12.53 -2.43 -2.54
C THR A 9 12.32 -1.11 -3.25
N LEU A 10 11.74 -0.10 -2.59
CA LEU A 10 11.55 1.23 -3.16
C LEU A 10 12.88 1.89 -3.58
N GLN A 11 13.97 1.67 -2.83
CA GLN A 11 15.30 2.20 -3.17
C GLN A 11 16.01 1.45 -4.30
N THR A 12 15.75 0.14 -4.44
CA THR A 12 16.47 -0.72 -5.39
C THR A 12 15.69 -0.92 -6.69
N GLU A 13 14.38 -1.10 -6.59
CA GLU A 13 13.43 -1.38 -7.67
C GLU A 13 12.09 -0.66 -7.37
N PRO A 14 11.99 0.67 -7.63
CA PRO A 14 10.78 1.45 -7.32
C PRO A 14 9.53 0.89 -7.97
N ALA A 15 9.66 0.37 -9.20
CA ALA A 15 8.58 -0.29 -9.94
C ALA A 15 7.99 -1.54 -9.24
N LYS A 16 8.57 -2.04 -8.14
CA LYS A 16 8.05 -3.16 -7.34
C LYS A 16 7.44 -2.75 -6.00
N ALA A 17 7.43 -1.47 -5.65
CA ALA A 17 6.95 -1.02 -4.36
C ALA A 17 6.00 0.17 -4.54
N PHE A 18 4.71 -0.03 -4.24
CA PHE A 18 3.71 1.03 -4.32
C PHE A 18 3.13 1.37 -2.97
N TYR A 19 2.76 2.64 -2.82
CA TYR A 19 2.01 3.15 -1.67
C TYR A 19 0.84 3.99 -2.16
N GLY A 20 -0.18 4.14 -1.30
CA GLY A 20 -1.42 4.80 -1.67
C GLY A 20 -2.49 3.85 -2.21
N VAL A 21 -3.74 4.19 -1.92
CA VAL A 21 -4.89 3.32 -2.23
C VAL A 21 -5.01 3.05 -3.74
N LYS A 22 -4.82 4.08 -4.58
CA LYS A 22 -4.96 3.97 -6.03
C LYS A 22 -3.94 3.00 -6.64
N HIS A 23 -2.65 3.17 -6.33
CA HIS A 23 -1.60 2.30 -6.87
C HIS A 23 -1.71 0.87 -6.35
N VAL A 24 -2.04 0.71 -5.07
CA VAL A 24 -2.24 -0.62 -4.48
C VAL A 24 -3.44 -1.33 -5.10
N GLU A 25 -4.53 -0.62 -5.41
CA GLU A 25 -5.66 -1.22 -6.13
C GLU A 25 -5.31 -1.61 -7.55
N ALA A 26 -4.63 -0.76 -8.31
CA ALA A 26 -4.19 -1.09 -9.66
C ALA A 26 -3.24 -2.31 -9.68
N ALA A 27 -2.34 -2.40 -8.70
CA ALA A 27 -1.50 -3.57 -8.50
C ALA A 27 -2.30 -4.83 -8.13
N ASN A 28 -3.37 -4.69 -7.34
CA ASN A 28 -4.27 -5.78 -7.00
C ASN A 28 -5.07 -6.27 -8.21
N GLU A 29 -5.56 -5.35 -9.05
CA GLU A 29 -6.24 -5.67 -10.32
C GLU A 29 -5.34 -6.47 -11.26
N SER A 30 -4.03 -6.16 -11.26
CA SER A 30 -3.02 -6.89 -12.01
C SER A 30 -2.52 -8.16 -11.31
N GLN A 31 -3.06 -8.47 -10.13
CA GLN A 31 -2.65 -9.59 -9.27
C GLN A 31 -1.13 -9.61 -8.99
N ALA A 32 -0.52 -8.43 -8.96
CA ALA A 32 0.91 -8.25 -8.82
C ALA A 32 1.37 -8.27 -7.36
N ILE A 33 0.45 -8.15 -6.40
CA ILE A 33 0.77 -8.00 -4.98
C ILE A 33 1.37 -9.31 -4.41
N GLU A 34 2.57 -9.19 -3.87
CA GLU A 34 3.21 -10.21 -3.05
C GLU A 34 2.84 -10.04 -1.60
N THR A 35 3.06 -8.84 -1.07
CA THR A 35 2.82 -8.50 0.34
C THR A 35 2.11 -7.16 0.44
N LEU A 36 0.90 -7.15 1.02
CA LEU A 36 0.16 -5.95 1.37
C LEU A 36 0.51 -5.54 2.81
N LEU A 37 0.88 -4.27 2.99
CA LEU A 37 1.08 -3.63 4.29
C LEU A 37 -0.08 -2.65 4.54
N ILE A 38 -0.83 -2.85 5.62
CA ILE A 38 -1.97 -1.99 5.96
C ILE A 38 -1.98 -1.63 7.43
N SER A 39 -2.28 -0.37 7.74
CA SER A 39 -2.43 0.12 9.12
C SER A 39 -3.78 -0.28 9.71
N ASP A 40 -3.79 -0.70 10.99
CA ASP A 40 -5.02 -1.05 11.70
C ASP A 40 -5.97 0.14 11.89
N ASN A 41 -5.46 1.37 11.78
CA ASN A 41 -6.23 2.60 11.88
C ASN A 41 -7.21 2.75 10.70
N LEU A 42 -6.83 2.27 9.50
CA LEU A 42 -7.68 2.34 8.31
C LEU A 42 -8.96 1.49 8.46
N PHE A 43 -8.92 0.41 9.27
CA PHE A 43 -10.13 -0.35 9.60
C PHE A 43 -11.00 0.33 10.66
N ARG A 44 -10.46 1.28 11.42
CA ARG A 44 -11.17 2.03 12.46
C ARG A 44 -11.75 3.35 11.95
N CYS A 45 -11.54 3.69 10.67
CA CYS A 45 -12.15 4.83 9.99
C CYS A 45 -13.68 4.87 10.24
N GLN A 46 -14.22 6.08 10.46
CA GLN A 46 -15.66 6.30 10.65
C GLN A 46 -16.46 6.05 9.38
N ASP A 47 -15.85 6.21 8.21
CA ASP A 47 -16.48 5.93 6.92
C ASP A 47 -16.61 4.42 6.69
N VAL A 48 -17.86 3.97 6.61
CA VAL A 48 -18.21 2.58 6.35
C VAL A 48 -17.80 2.17 4.94
N GLN A 49 -17.81 3.08 3.97
CA GLN A 49 -17.44 2.78 2.58
C GLN A 49 -15.94 2.52 2.47
N GLU A 50 -15.10 3.38 3.04
CA GLU A 50 -13.66 3.15 3.07
C GLU A 50 -13.30 1.84 3.78
N ARG A 51 -13.94 1.56 4.93
CA ARG A 51 -13.72 0.30 5.64
C ARG A 51 -14.03 -0.91 4.76
N LYS A 52 -15.15 -0.90 4.03
CA LYS A 52 -15.50 -1.98 3.11
C LYS A 52 -14.50 -2.12 1.97
N ARG A 53 -13.98 -1.00 1.46
CA ARG A 53 -12.95 -0.97 0.41
C ARG A 53 -11.67 -1.68 0.88
N TYR A 54 -11.13 -1.31 2.04
CA TYR A 54 -9.93 -1.96 2.60
C TYR A 54 -10.13 -3.44 2.94
N VAL A 55 -11.30 -3.81 3.48
CA VAL A 55 -11.63 -5.22 3.75
C VAL A 55 -11.66 -6.01 2.43
N SER A 56 -12.32 -5.48 1.40
CA SER A 56 -12.39 -6.13 0.08
C SER A 56 -11.00 -6.26 -0.56
N LEU A 57 -10.16 -5.24 -0.41
CA LEU A 57 -8.77 -5.28 -0.89
C LEU A 57 -7.95 -6.37 -0.18
N VAL A 58 -8.05 -6.46 1.14
CA VAL A 58 -7.36 -7.51 1.92
C VAL A 58 -7.82 -8.91 1.52
N ASP A 59 -9.12 -9.10 1.33
CA ASP A 59 -9.68 -10.38 0.90
C ASP A 59 -9.22 -10.72 -0.52
N SER A 60 -9.24 -9.75 -1.45
CA SER A 60 -8.78 -9.94 -2.83
C SER A 60 -7.28 -10.28 -2.94
N VAL A 61 -6.43 -9.66 -2.12
CA VAL A 61 -5.00 -10.00 -2.05
C VAL A 61 -4.81 -11.42 -1.53
N ARG A 62 -5.55 -11.83 -0.49
CA ARG A 62 -5.48 -13.19 0.05
C ARG A 62 -5.95 -14.23 -0.97
N ASP A 63 -7.02 -13.94 -1.69
CA ASP A 63 -7.56 -14.82 -2.74
C ASP A 63 -6.58 -14.95 -3.92
N SER A 64 -5.85 -13.89 -4.23
CA SER A 64 -4.74 -13.91 -5.21
C SER A 64 -3.48 -14.60 -4.68
N GLY A 65 -3.49 -15.08 -3.44
CA GLY A 65 -2.39 -15.78 -2.78
C GLY A 65 -1.28 -14.86 -2.30
N GLY A 66 -1.54 -13.57 -2.08
CA GLY A 66 -0.63 -12.61 -1.46
C GLY A 66 -0.67 -12.65 0.07
N ASP A 67 0.42 -12.23 0.70
CA ASP A 67 0.52 -12.10 2.16
C ASP A 67 -0.01 -10.74 2.61
N VAL A 68 -0.69 -10.70 3.75
CA VAL A 68 -1.24 -9.46 4.32
C VAL A 68 -0.66 -9.23 5.69
N LYS A 69 0.02 -8.09 5.86
CA LYS A 69 0.62 -7.63 7.11
C LYS A 69 -0.13 -6.42 7.63
N VAL A 70 -0.80 -6.62 8.76
CA VAL A 70 -1.47 -5.55 9.49
C VAL A 70 -0.51 -4.94 10.51
N PHE A 71 -0.32 -3.63 10.44
CA PHE A 71 0.52 -2.87 11.36
C PHE A 71 -0.35 -2.14 12.37
N SER A 72 0.04 -2.20 13.65
CA SER A 72 -0.65 -1.41 14.66
C SER A 72 -0.15 0.03 14.61
N SER A 73 -1.09 0.96 14.50
CA SER A 73 -0.85 2.40 14.60
C SER A 73 -0.24 2.85 15.93
N MET A 74 -0.28 2.01 16.97
CA MET A 74 0.38 2.26 18.26
C MET A 74 1.87 1.88 18.27
N HIS A 75 2.39 1.35 17.15
CA HIS A 75 3.79 1.01 17.00
C HIS A 75 4.44 1.92 15.97
N VAL A 76 5.73 2.25 16.17
CA VAL A 76 6.56 3.08 15.28
C VAL A 76 6.44 2.66 13.81
N SER A 77 6.33 1.36 13.53
CA SER A 77 6.16 0.85 12.16
C SER A 77 4.80 1.17 11.56
N GLY A 78 3.72 1.21 12.36
CA GLY A 78 2.41 1.67 11.92
C GLY A 78 2.36 3.18 11.74
N GLU A 79 3.03 3.95 12.59
CA GLU A 79 3.17 5.41 12.41
C GLU A 79 3.88 5.75 11.10
N GLN A 80 4.98 5.06 10.79
CA GLN A 80 5.70 5.23 9.51
C GLN A 80 4.83 4.85 8.31
N LEU A 81 4.08 3.75 8.40
CA LEU A 81 3.15 3.36 7.33
C LEU A 81 2.04 4.41 7.15
N MET A 82 1.53 5.00 8.24
CA MET A 82 0.55 6.08 8.19
C MET A 82 1.09 7.35 7.50
N GLN A 83 2.38 7.65 7.64
CA GLN A 83 3.03 8.74 6.89
C GLN A 83 3.04 8.46 5.38
N LEU A 84 3.02 7.19 4.98
CA LEU A 84 2.88 6.72 3.59
C LEU A 84 1.42 6.41 3.25
N THR A 85 0.47 7.25 3.68
CA THR A 85 -1.01 7.09 3.50
C THR A 85 -1.67 5.96 4.29
N GLY A 86 -0.91 5.08 4.94
CA GLY A 86 -1.42 3.97 5.75
C GLY A 86 -1.56 2.64 4.98
N VAL A 87 -1.34 2.64 3.67
CA VAL A 87 -1.40 1.44 2.82
C VAL A 87 -0.23 1.41 1.84
N ALA A 88 0.42 0.25 1.74
CA ALA A 88 1.52 0.00 0.84
C ALA A 88 1.51 -1.46 0.37
N ALA A 89 2.15 -1.75 -0.76
CA ALA A 89 2.28 -3.08 -1.31
C ALA A 89 3.67 -3.30 -1.91
N ILE A 90 4.17 -4.52 -1.75
CA ILE A 90 5.34 -5.04 -2.45
C ILE A 90 4.83 -6.00 -3.53
N LEU A 91 5.34 -5.84 -4.74
CA LEU A 91 4.92 -6.59 -5.93
C LEU A 91 5.88 -7.74 -6.24
N ARG A 92 5.33 -8.80 -6.84
CA ARG A 92 6.08 -9.98 -7.32
C ARG A 92 6.88 -9.66 -8.58
N PHE A 93 6.39 -8.73 -9.39
CA PHE A 93 7.00 -8.30 -10.65
C PHE A 93 6.91 -6.78 -10.79
N PRO A 94 7.87 -6.14 -11.47
CA PRO A 94 7.88 -4.69 -11.63
C PRO A 94 6.74 -4.25 -12.54
N MET A 95 6.08 -3.14 -12.19
CA MET A 95 4.96 -2.56 -12.93
C MET A 95 5.25 -1.08 -13.24
N PRO A 96 6.03 -0.79 -14.30
CA PRO A 96 6.52 0.56 -14.56
C PRO A 96 5.44 1.61 -14.87
N ASP A 97 4.24 1.19 -15.28
CA ASP A 97 3.18 2.10 -15.74
C ASP A 97 2.44 2.85 -14.62
N LEU A 98 2.68 2.53 -13.34
CA LEU A 98 1.95 3.13 -12.20
C LEU A 98 2.75 4.19 -11.43
N ASP A 99 4.05 4.35 -11.69
CA ASP A 99 4.89 5.39 -11.05
C ASP A 99 4.64 6.80 -11.63
N ASP A 100 4.06 6.91 -12.83
CA ASP A 100 3.95 8.19 -13.57
C ASP A 100 2.85 9.15 -13.07
N GLU A 101 1.95 8.72 -12.17
CA GLU A 101 0.80 9.53 -11.73
C GLU A 101 1.04 10.39 -10.47
N ASP A 102 2.03 10.07 -9.63
CA ASP A 102 2.27 10.76 -8.35
C ASP A 102 3.21 11.98 -8.43
N GLU A 103 3.93 12.19 -9.54
CA GLU A 103 4.81 13.37 -9.69
C GLU A 103 4.03 14.68 -9.97
N ARG A 104 2.68 14.66 -10.02
CA ARG A 104 1.86 15.83 -10.40
C ARG A 104 1.05 16.51 -9.29
N GLU A 105 1.14 16.11 -8.03
CA GLU A 105 0.45 16.79 -6.92
C GLU A 105 1.41 17.49 -5.93
N GLY A 106 2.48 18.09 -6.46
CA GLY A 106 3.49 18.85 -5.71
C GLY A 106 3.67 20.32 -6.08
N SER A 107 2.73 20.97 -6.78
CA SER A 107 2.82 22.41 -7.11
C SER A 107 1.46 23.10 -7.00
N ASP A 108 1.21 23.73 -5.86
CA ASP A 108 0.92 25.17 -5.74
C ASP A 108 0.31 25.46 -4.37
N SER A 109 1.18 25.90 -3.47
CA SER A 109 0.80 26.72 -2.33
C SER A 109 1.69 27.95 -2.36
N ASP A 110 1.24 28.96 -3.11
CA ASP A 110 1.43 30.39 -2.82
C ASP A 110 0.31 31.21 -3.51
#